data_AF-A0A7J8FBF3-F1
#
_entry.id   AF-A0A7J8FBF3-F1
#
_cell.length_a   1.000
_cell.length_b   1.000
_cell.length_c   1.000
_cell.angle_alpha   90.00
_cell.angle_beta   90.00
_cell.angle_gamma   90.00
#
_symmetry.space_group_name_H-M   'P 1'
#
loop_
_entity.id
_entity.type
_entity.pdbx_description
1 polymer ?
#
loop_
_entity_poly.entity_id
_entity_poly.type
_entity_poly.pdbx_seq_one_letter_code
_entity_poly.pdbx_strand_id
1 'polypeptide(L)'
;MGRSRPGERGPPSPGPAAPTAPPPLYTRTLALLGAVLIAAAAAVTARAYARLTEAQAAARQQESAVKALGTEGLFLFSSLDTDQDMYISPEEFRPIAEKLTGSIPTTSYEEEELPSDPSEETLTIEARFQPLLLESMTKSKDGFLGVSRLALSGLRNWTTAALPSALFAARHFRPFLPPRGQVELGEPWWIIPSELSVLTGYLSNNRFYPPPPKGKEVIIHRLLSMFHPRPFVKTRFTPQGAVACLTAISDFFYTVMFRIHAEFQLSEPPHFPFWFSPAQFTGHIILSKDATHVRDFRLYVPNHRSLNVDMEWLYGASENSNMEVDIGYIPQMELQATGPSIPSVILDEDGNMIDSHLPTGEPLPFVFEKIKWQQKLSWEEAARRLEVAMYPFKKVTYLPFTEAFDQAKAKNKLVHSILLWGALDDQSC
;
A
#
# COMPACT_ATOMS: atom_id res chain seq x y z
N MET A 1 19.69 -87.53 68.85
CA MET A 1 20.55 -88.02 69.96
C MET A 1 21.38 -86.82 70.39
N GLY A 2 21.19 -86.23 71.56
CA GLY A 2 21.55 -86.83 72.83
C GLY A 2 22.14 -85.74 73.74
N ARG A 3 21.39 -85.44 74.80
CA ARG A 3 21.85 -85.11 76.17
C ARG A 3 22.55 -83.77 76.44
N SER A 4 21.71 -82.84 76.93
CA SER A 4 21.80 -82.13 78.22
C SER A 4 23.00 -82.40 79.15
N ARG A 5 23.51 -81.34 79.79
CA ARG A 5 23.49 -81.18 81.27
C ARG A 5 23.80 -79.72 81.74
N PRO A 6 23.45 -79.37 83.00
CA PRO A 6 23.13 -78.01 83.47
C PRO A 6 24.05 -77.48 84.60
N GLY A 7 23.72 -76.28 85.12
CA GLY A 7 24.22 -75.67 86.38
C GLY A 7 25.40 -74.71 86.15
N GLU A 8 25.58 -73.55 86.78
CA GLU A 8 25.13 -73.04 88.08
C GLU A 8 25.27 -71.48 88.15
N ARG A 9 24.83 -70.90 89.26
CA ARG A 9 24.59 -69.47 89.56
C ARG A 9 25.84 -68.57 89.68
N GLY A 10 25.64 -67.27 89.46
CA GLY A 10 26.23 -66.20 90.29
C GLY A 10 26.65 -64.91 89.54
N PRO A 11 26.52 -63.70 90.14
CA PRO A 11 26.35 -62.38 89.46
C PRO A 11 27.68 -61.56 89.42
N PRO A 12 27.76 -60.23 89.18
CA PRO A 12 26.82 -59.20 88.68
C PRO A 12 27.36 -58.39 87.45
N SER A 13 26.55 -57.47 86.90
CA SER A 13 26.84 -56.64 85.71
C SER A 13 28.03 -55.66 85.84
N PRO A 14 28.68 -55.33 84.70
CA PRO A 14 29.04 -53.93 84.45
C PRO A 14 28.89 -53.47 82.97
N GLY A 15 28.41 -52.22 82.80
CA GLY A 15 28.90 -51.23 81.83
C GLY A 15 28.51 -51.34 80.34
N PRO A 16 28.10 -50.24 79.67
CA PRO A 16 27.87 -50.23 78.23
C PRO A 16 29.19 -50.07 77.47
N ALA A 17 29.44 -50.94 76.49
CA ALA A 17 30.52 -50.78 75.52
C ALA A 17 30.05 -49.97 74.30
N ALA A 18 30.87 -49.00 73.89
CA ALA A 18 30.61 -48.07 72.79
C ALA A 18 30.50 -48.78 71.42
N PRO A 19 29.60 -48.35 70.52
CA PRO A 19 29.52 -48.87 69.16
C PRO A 19 30.60 -48.26 68.25
N THR A 20 31.30 -49.14 67.54
CA THR A 20 32.27 -48.87 66.47
C THR A 20 31.61 -48.13 65.28
N ALA A 21 32.27 -47.08 64.79
CA ALA A 21 31.82 -46.26 63.67
C ALA A 21 31.77 -47.03 62.32
N PRO A 22 30.75 -46.79 61.46
CA PRO A 22 30.69 -47.36 60.11
C PRO A 22 31.58 -46.60 59.11
N PRO A 23 32.00 -47.21 57.99
CA PRO A 23 32.85 -46.56 56.98
C PRO A 23 32.08 -45.49 56.18
N PRO A 24 32.77 -44.50 55.59
CA PRO A 24 32.11 -43.31 55.08
C PRO A 24 31.36 -43.58 53.76
N LEU A 25 30.04 -43.42 53.79
CA LEU A 25 29.10 -43.40 52.65
C LEU A 25 29.37 -42.30 51.61
N TYR A 26 30.34 -41.41 51.85
CA TYR A 26 30.55 -40.19 51.09
C TYR A 26 31.29 -40.36 49.76
N THR A 27 32.13 -41.39 49.62
CA THR A 27 33.01 -41.54 48.43
C THR A 27 32.29 -42.12 47.21
N ARG A 28 31.31 -43.02 47.42
CA ARG A 28 30.56 -43.64 46.32
C ARG A 28 29.53 -42.70 45.68
N THR A 29 28.87 -41.87 46.49
CA THR A 29 27.91 -40.85 46.02
C THR A 29 28.62 -39.74 45.24
N LEU A 30 29.79 -39.28 45.67
CA LEU A 30 30.61 -38.32 44.92
C LEU A 30 31.10 -38.88 43.57
N ALA A 31 31.51 -40.15 43.53
CA ALA A 31 31.93 -40.80 42.29
C ALA A 31 30.77 -40.96 41.29
N LEU A 32 29.57 -41.29 41.76
CA LEU A 32 28.37 -41.40 40.92
C LEU A 32 27.95 -40.02 40.38
N LEU A 33 28.00 -38.98 41.22
CA LEU A 33 27.71 -37.60 40.81
C LEU A 33 28.71 -37.12 39.75
N GLY A 34 29.99 -37.43 39.93
CA GLY A 34 31.04 -37.14 38.95
C GLY A 34 30.81 -37.83 37.60
N ALA A 35 30.41 -39.12 37.61
CA ALA A 35 30.11 -39.86 36.38
C ALA A 35 28.89 -39.29 35.62
N VAL A 36 27.85 -38.87 36.34
CA VAL A 36 26.65 -38.24 35.73
C VAL A 36 27.01 -36.88 35.11
N LEU A 37 27.83 -36.08 35.77
CA LEU A 37 28.29 -34.79 35.23
C LEU A 37 29.13 -34.97 33.96
N ILE A 38 30.00 -35.99 33.92
CA ILE A 38 30.79 -36.31 32.73
C ILE A 38 29.89 -36.76 31.57
N ALA A 39 28.91 -37.62 31.83
CA ALA A 39 27.96 -38.06 30.80
C ALA A 39 27.10 -36.92 30.25
N ALA A 40 26.66 -36.00 31.13
CA ALA A 40 25.92 -34.81 30.71
C ALA A 40 26.79 -33.87 29.85
N ALA A 41 28.06 -33.65 30.23
CA ALA A 41 29.00 -32.87 29.45
C ALA A 41 29.29 -33.50 28.06
N ALA A 42 29.42 -34.83 28.00
CA ALA A 42 29.58 -35.57 26.74
C ALA A 42 28.35 -35.44 25.81
N ALA A 43 27.14 -35.49 26.37
CA ALA A 43 25.92 -35.31 25.58
C ALA A 43 25.78 -33.87 25.03
N VAL A 44 26.11 -32.87 25.84
CA VAL A 44 26.10 -31.46 25.42
C VAL A 44 27.13 -31.20 24.32
N THR A 45 28.35 -31.73 24.47
CA THR A 45 29.41 -31.60 23.46
C THR A 45 29.06 -32.32 22.16
N ALA A 46 28.49 -33.53 22.22
CA ALA A 46 28.02 -34.24 21.02
C ALA A 46 26.91 -33.48 20.29
N ARG A 47 25.95 -32.90 21.03
CA ARG A 47 24.87 -32.09 20.44
C ARG A 47 25.38 -30.77 19.84
N ALA A 48 26.36 -30.14 20.49
CA ALA A 48 27.02 -28.96 19.96
C ALA A 48 27.80 -29.27 18.68
N TYR A 49 28.49 -30.41 18.63
CA TYR A 49 29.22 -30.86 17.45
C TYR A 49 28.28 -31.16 16.28
N ALA A 50 27.16 -31.87 16.51
CA ALA A 50 26.15 -32.14 15.49
C ALA A 50 25.57 -30.84 14.88
N ARG A 51 25.23 -29.86 15.72
CA ARG A 51 24.76 -28.54 15.26
C ARG A 51 25.81 -27.78 14.46
N LEU A 52 27.08 -27.90 14.83
CA LEU A 52 28.17 -27.25 14.12
C LEU A 52 28.39 -27.89 12.75
N THR A 53 28.28 -29.21 12.64
CA THR A 53 28.37 -29.92 11.37
C THR A 53 27.19 -29.61 10.44
N GLU A 54 25.97 -29.52 10.97
CA GLU A 54 24.77 -29.10 10.23
C GLU A 54 24.93 -27.66 9.72
N ALA A 55 25.37 -26.74 10.58
CA ALA A 55 25.61 -25.34 10.19
C ALA A 55 26.70 -25.21 9.12
N GLN A 56 27.76 -26.01 9.19
CA GLN A 56 28.82 -26.04 8.16
C GLN A 56 28.33 -26.61 6.82
N ALA A 57 27.46 -27.62 6.84
CA ALA A 57 26.87 -28.17 5.63
C ALA A 57 25.93 -27.16 4.95
N ALA A 58 25.06 -26.51 5.74
CA ALA A 58 24.17 -25.46 5.26
C ALA A 58 24.93 -24.27 4.66
N ALA A 59 26.01 -23.82 5.33
CA ALA A 59 26.85 -22.73 4.82
C ALA A 59 27.51 -23.06 3.48
N ARG A 60 27.99 -24.30 3.28
CA ARG A 60 28.58 -24.75 2.01
C ARG A 60 27.53 -24.84 0.89
N GLN A 61 26.33 -25.32 1.21
CA GLN A 61 25.22 -25.35 0.25
C GLN A 61 24.85 -23.93 -0.17
N GLN A 62 24.75 -23.01 0.79
CA GLN A 62 24.43 -21.62 0.50
C GLN A 62 25.51 -20.94 -0.36
N GLU A 63 26.79 -21.16 -0.08
CA GLU A 63 27.89 -20.66 -0.90
C GLU A 63 27.84 -21.20 -2.34
N SER A 64 27.53 -22.49 -2.50
CA SER A 64 27.35 -23.10 -3.82
C SER A 64 26.16 -22.53 -4.59
N ALA A 65 25.08 -22.21 -3.88
CA ALA A 65 23.87 -21.66 -4.46
C ALA A 65 24.04 -20.18 -4.85
N VAL A 66 24.75 -19.38 -4.05
CA VAL A 66 25.17 -18.01 -4.43
C VAL A 66 26.03 -18.04 -5.69
N LYS A 67 26.95 -19.02 -5.81
CA LYS A 67 27.82 -19.14 -6.98
C LYS A 67 27.05 -19.52 -8.26
N ALA A 68 25.98 -20.29 -8.14
CA ALA A 68 25.18 -20.74 -9.29
C ALA A 68 24.12 -19.72 -9.71
N LEU A 69 23.41 -19.11 -8.76
CA LEU A 69 22.24 -18.27 -9.00
C LEU A 69 22.55 -16.76 -8.87
N GLY A 70 23.71 -16.39 -8.34
CA GLY A 70 23.97 -15.03 -7.88
C GLY A 70 23.19 -14.72 -6.59
N THR A 71 23.44 -13.56 -6.00
CA THR A 71 22.75 -13.12 -4.77
C THR A 71 21.25 -12.94 -4.98
N GLU A 72 20.87 -12.33 -6.10
CA GLU A 72 19.46 -12.10 -6.48
C GLU A 72 18.72 -13.40 -6.80
N GLY A 73 19.35 -14.31 -7.55
CA GLY A 73 18.74 -15.58 -7.92
C GLY A 73 18.60 -16.53 -6.73
N LEU A 74 19.58 -16.56 -5.82
CA LEU A 74 19.45 -17.34 -4.58
C LEU A 74 18.34 -16.79 -3.69
N PHE A 75 18.22 -15.47 -3.61
CA PHE A 75 17.17 -14.83 -2.82
C PHE A 75 15.79 -15.17 -3.37
N LEU A 76 15.58 -15.03 -4.69
CA LEU A 76 14.32 -15.41 -5.34
C LEU A 76 14.00 -16.89 -5.11
N PHE A 77 14.98 -17.77 -5.29
CA PHE A 77 14.82 -19.20 -5.05
C PHE A 77 14.39 -19.49 -3.61
N SER A 78 15.11 -18.94 -2.64
CA SER A 78 14.80 -19.10 -1.20
C SER A 78 13.46 -18.51 -0.79
N SER A 79 12.91 -17.57 -1.57
CA SER A 79 11.58 -16.99 -1.31
C SER A 79 10.43 -17.89 -1.75
N LEU A 80 10.72 -18.85 -2.64
CA LEU A 80 9.75 -19.81 -3.15
C LEU A 80 9.86 -21.14 -2.41
N ASP A 81 11.09 -21.56 -2.10
CA ASP A 81 11.44 -22.74 -1.29
C ASP A 81 11.03 -22.53 0.19
N THR A 82 9.76 -22.80 0.47
CA THR A 82 9.12 -22.56 1.78
C THR A 82 9.56 -23.60 2.81
N ASP A 83 9.80 -24.84 2.38
CA ASP A 83 10.28 -25.90 3.25
C ASP A 83 11.82 -26.00 3.36
N GLN A 84 12.52 -25.12 2.63
CA GLN A 84 13.98 -24.96 2.66
C GLN A 84 14.72 -26.23 2.23
N ASP A 85 14.12 -27.02 1.35
CA ASP A 85 14.68 -28.28 0.88
C ASP A 85 15.62 -28.11 -0.34
N MET A 86 15.79 -26.86 -0.81
CA MET A 86 16.56 -26.46 -1.98
C MET A 86 15.98 -26.95 -3.32
N TYR A 87 14.68 -27.22 -3.37
CA TYR A 87 13.88 -27.50 -4.56
C TYR A 87 12.63 -26.61 -4.57
N ILE A 88 12.09 -26.32 -5.76
CA ILE A 88 10.79 -25.63 -5.88
C ILE A 88 9.77 -26.66 -6.31
N SER A 89 8.85 -27.00 -5.41
CA SER A 89 7.72 -27.87 -5.69
C SER A 89 6.68 -27.18 -6.60
N PRO A 90 5.83 -27.95 -7.30
CA PRO A 90 4.69 -27.38 -8.04
C PRO A 90 3.77 -26.52 -7.18
N GLU A 91 3.63 -26.85 -5.89
CA GLU A 91 2.87 -26.09 -4.91
C GLU A 91 3.50 -24.72 -4.62
N GLU A 92 4.81 -24.68 -4.42
CA GLU A 92 5.58 -23.44 -4.19
C GLU A 92 5.67 -22.57 -5.43
N PHE A 93 5.68 -23.19 -6.61
CA PHE A 93 5.67 -22.47 -7.88
C PHE A 93 4.28 -21.91 -8.24
N ARG A 94 3.21 -22.39 -7.59
CA ARG A 94 1.81 -22.03 -7.90
C ARG A 94 1.55 -20.52 -7.97
N PRO A 95 2.02 -19.66 -7.03
CA PRO A 95 1.73 -18.23 -7.09
C PRO A 95 2.36 -17.55 -8.31
N ILE A 96 3.52 -18.04 -8.77
CA ILE A 96 4.17 -17.56 -9.99
C ILE A 96 3.41 -18.09 -11.21
N ALA A 97 3.07 -19.37 -11.22
CA ALA A 97 2.30 -19.98 -12.30
C ALA A 97 0.97 -19.23 -12.51
N GLU A 98 0.19 -18.99 -11.46
CA GLU A 98 -1.08 -18.24 -11.51
C GLU A 98 -0.91 -16.82 -12.05
N LYS A 99 0.21 -16.16 -11.74
CA LYS A 99 0.57 -14.83 -12.23
C LYS A 99 1.00 -14.84 -13.70
N LEU A 100 1.61 -15.93 -14.17
CA LEU A 100 2.05 -16.12 -15.56
C LEU A 100 0.94 -16.64 -16.48
N THR A 101 0.04 -17.48 -15.96
CA THR A 101 -1.09 -18.06 -16.70
C THR A 101 -2.36 -17.22 -16.61
N GLY A 102 -2.38 -16.19 -15.75
CA GLY A 102 -3.53 -15.29 -15.57
C GLY A 102 -4.73 -15.93 -14.88
N SER A 103 -4.59 -17.15 -14.36
CA SER A 103 -5.66 -17.91 -13.70
C SER A 103 -5.75 -17.54 -12.22
N ILE A 104 -6.25 -16.33 -11.95
CA ILE A 104 -6.79 -15.97 -10.63
C ILE A 104 -8.26 -16.41 -10.64
N PRO A 105 -8.79 -17.09 -9.59
CA PRO A 105 -10.23 -17.26 -9.47
C PRO A 105 -10.85 -15.86 -9.43
N THR A 106 -11.57 -15.54 -10.50
CA THR A 106 -12.32 -14.30 -10.69
C THR A 106 -13.30 -14.14 -9.53
N THR A 107 -12.92 -13.39 -8.49
CA THR A 107 -13.92 -12.66 -7.70
C THR A 107 -14.52 -11.64 -8.66
N SER A 108 -15.66 -12.03 -9.21
CA SER A 108 -16.46 -11.32 -10.21
C SER A 108 -16.70 -9.86 -9.83
N TYR A 109 -15.90 -8.99 -10.42
CA TYR A 109 -16.30 -7.62 -10.75
C TYR A 109 -15.82 -7.36 -12.18
N GLU A 110 -16.17 -8.29 -13.07
CA GLU A 110 -16.34 -7.95 -14.47
C GLU A 110 -17.61 -7.11 -14.52
N GLU A 111 -17.47 -5.79 -14.51
CA GLU A 111 -18.41 -4.98 -15.27
C GLU A 111 -18.16 -5.31 -16.75
N GLU A 112 -18.63 -6.49 -17.19
CA GLU A 112 -19.28 -6.55 -18.49
C GLU A 112 -20.26 -5.38 -18.51
N GLU A 113 -20.35 -4.69 -19.64
CA GLU A 113 -21.33 -3.64 -19.90
C GLU A 113 -22.73 -4.18 -19.58
N LEU A 114 -23.11 -4.13 -18.30
CA LEU A 114 -24.44 -4.45 -17.86
C LEU A 114 -25.34 -3.45 -18.60
N PRO A 115 -26.39 -3.92 -19.29
CA PRO A 115 -27.27 -3.05 -20.04
C PRO A 115 -27.70 -1.90 -19.12
N SER A 116 -27.60 -0.67 -19.63
CA SER A 116 -28.05 0.53 -18.93
C SER A 116 -29.46 0.29 -18.43
N ASP A 117 -29.62 0.23 -17.10
CA ASP A 117 -30.94 0.17 -16.52
C ASP A 117 -31.56 1.54 -16.77
N PRO A 118 -32.69 1.65 -17.49
CA PRO A 118 -33.31 2.94 -17.79
C PRO A 118 -33.75 3.72 -16.54
N SER A 119 -33.83 3.05 -15.39
CA SER A 119 -34.09 3.69 -14.09
C SER A 119 -32.85 4.23 -13.38
N GLU A 120 -31.66 4.02 -13.95
CA GLU A 120 -30.41 4.41 -13.32
C GLU A 120 -30.14 5.91 -13.43
N GLU A 121 -29.62 6.48 -12.34
CA GLU A 121 -29.16 7.86 -12.35
C GLU A 121 -27.76 7.97 -12.96
N THR A 122 -27.59 9.01 -13.78
CA THR A 122 -26.33 9.34 -14.41
C THR A 122 -25.82 10.68 -13.93
N LEU A 123 -24.50 10.77 -13.79
CA LEU A 123 -23.75 11.93 -13.35
C LEU A 123 -22.89 12.43 -14.50
N THR A 124 -23.06 13.70 -14.86
CA THR A 124 -22.20 14.38 -15.84
C THR A 124 -21.00 14.98 -15.12
N ILE A 125 -19.80 14.60 -15.55
CA ILE A 125 -18.54 15.13 -15.03
C ILE A 125 -17.83 15.88 -16.16
N GLU A 126 -17.32 17.06 -15.84
CA GLU A 126 -16.48 17.87 -16.72
C GLU A 126 -15.02 17.82 -16.29
N ALA A 127 -14.12 17.74 -17.25
CA ALA A 127 -12.68 17.87 -17.05
C ALA A 127 -12.22 19.31 -17.35
N ARG A 128 -11.53 19.93 -16.40
CA ARG A 128 -10.81 21.18 -16.59
C ARG A 128 -9.32 20.93 -16.44
N PHE A 129 -8.58 21.24 -17.49
CA PHE A 129 -7.18 20.90 -17.61
C PHE A 129 -6.41 22.07 -18.21
N GLN A 130 -5.32 22.45 -17.55
CA GLN A 130 -4.29 23.34 -18.07
C GLN A 130 -2.98 22.57 -18.06
N PRO A 131 -2.24 22.55 -19.18
CA PRO A 131 -1.01 21.78 -19.29
C PRO A 131 0.07 22.28 -18.32
N LEU A 132 1.05 21.42 -18.06
CA LEU A 132 2.22 21.76 -17.25
C LEU A 132 2.99 22.93 -17.86
N LEU A 133 3.41 23.88 -17.01
CA LEU A 133 4.21 25.03 -17.43
C LEU A 133 5.66 24.59 -17.65
N LEU A 134 6.13 24.56 -18.89
CA LEU A 134 7.49 24.10 -19.19
C LEU A 134 8.56 24.97 -18.52
N GLU A 135 8.32 26.28 -18.33
CA GLU A 135 9.24 27.16 -17.61
C GLU A 135 9.35 26.86 -16.10
N SER A 136 8.43 26.08 -15.54
CA SER A 136 8.51 25.65 -14.13
C SER A 136 9.51 24.51 -13.91
N MET A 137 9.87 23.80 -14.98
CA MET A 137 10.79 22.66 -14.93
C MET A 137 12.20 23.10 -14.57
N THR A 138 12.93 22.33 -13.76
CA THR A 138 14.28 22.69 -13.36
C THR A 138 15.22 22.71 -14.57
N LYS A 139 15.08 21.74 -15.48
CA LYS A 139 15.91 21.66 -16.69
C LYS A 139 15.61 22.76 -17.72
N SER A 140 14.51 23.50 -17.57
CA SER A 140 14.19 24.63 -18.45
C SER A 140 15.16 25.80 -18.29
N LYS A 141 15.78 25.95 -17.11
CA LYS A 141 16.72 27.04 -16.78
C LYS A 141 17.93 27.08 -17.70
N ASP A 142 18.38 25.90 -18.14
CA ASP A 142 19.48 25.74 -19.08
C ASP A 142 18.98 25.56 -20.53
N GLY A 143 17.73 25.95 -20.82
CA GLY A 143 17.13 25.78 -22.15
C GLY A 143 16.94 24.33 -22.57
N PHE A 144 16.81 23.40 -21.60
CA PHE A 144 16.75 21.96 -21.83
C PHE A 144 18.02 21.37 -22.49
N LEU A 145 19.19 21.96 -22.23
CA LEU A 145 20.47 21.38 -22.66
C LEU A 145 20.59 19.92 -22.19
N GLY A 146 20.93 19.02 -23.13
CA GLY A 146 21.02 17.58 -22.89
C GLY A 146 19.69 16.81 -23.00
N VAL A 147 18.55 17.47 -23.07
CA VAL A 147 17.24 16.81 -23.25
C VAL A 147 16.83 16.83 -24.72
N SER A 148 16.66 15.65 -25.30
CA SER A 148 16.16 15.53 -26.68
C SER A 148 14.76 16.16 -26.80
N ARG A 149 14.53 16.95 -27.85
CA ARG A 149 13.21 17.52 -28.15
C ARG A 149 12.12 16.45 -28.27
N LEU A 150 12.49 15.25 -28.71
CA LEU A 150 11.57 14.12 -28.87
C LEU A 150 11.17 13.49 -27.52
N ALA A 151 12.03 13.59 -26.50
CA ALA A 151 11.76 13.05 -25.17
C ALA A 151 10.55 13.74 -24.51
N LEU A 152 10.42 15.06 -24.72
CA LEU A 152 9.32 15.87 -24.17
C LEU A 152 8.10 15.97 -25.11
N SER A 153 8.04 15.16 -26.17
CA SER A 153 6.97 15.26 -27.16
C SER A 153 5.59 14.96 -26.57
N GLY A 154 5.47 13.90 -25.76
CA GLY A 154 4.22 13.56 -25.06
C GLY A 154 3.73 14.70 -24.17
N LEU A 155 4.64 15.30 -23.39
CA LEU A 155 4.34 16.45 -22.53
C LEU A 155 3.89 17.69 -23.32
N ARG A 156 4.59 18.01 -24.41
CA ARG A 156 4.26 19.17 -25.27
C ARG A 156 2.95 19.01 -26.03
N ASN A 157 2.59 17.77 -26.37
CA ASN A 157 1.37 17.47 -27.11
C ASN A 157 0.14 17.34 -26.21
N TRP A 158 0.33 17.13 -24.90
CA TRP A 158 -0.77 17.03 -23.95
C TRP A 158 -1.24 18.42 -23.50
N THR A 159 -2.02 19.07 -24.37
CA THR A 159 -2.51 20.44 -24.16
C THR A 159 -3.94 20.51 -23.64
N THR A 160 -4.72 19.45 -23.83
CA THR A 160 -6.14 19.36 -23.44
C THR A 160 -6.45 18.01 -22.81
N ALA A 161 -7.53 17.95 -22.03
CA ALA A 161 -8.10 16.69 -21.55
C ALA A 161 -8.54 15.81 -22.74
N ALA A 162 -8.39 14.49 -22.62
CA ALA A 162 -8.82 13.51 -23.62
C ALA A 162 -10.34 13.49 -23.79
N LEU A 163 -11.10 13.61 -22.69
CA LEU A 163 -12.55 13.70 -22.66
C LEU A 163 -12.96 14.93 -21.83
N PRO A 164 -13.39 16.04 -22.46
CA PRO A 164 -13.81 17.24 -21.74
C PRO A 164 -15.06 17.03 -20.87
N SER A 165 -15.92 16.07 -21.22
CA SER A 165 -17.11 15.71 -20.47
C SER A 165 -17.40 14.21 -20.64
N ALA A 166 -17.91 13.56 -19.59
CA ALA A 166 -18.31 12.17 -19.61
C ALA A 166 -19.47 11.89 -18.65
N LEU A 167 -20.26 10.86 -18.96
CA LEU A 167 -21.38 10.38 -18.16
C LEU A 167 -20.99 9.14 -17.37
N PHE A 168 -21.37 9.11 -16.09
CA PHE A 168 -21.14 7.99 -15.20
C PHE A 168 -22.43 7.60 -14.49
N ALA A 169 -22.79 6.32 -14.51
CA ALA A 169 -23.84 5.83 -13.63
C ALA A 169 -23.47 6.02 -12.15
N ALA A 170 -24.44 6.40 -11.32
CA ALA A 170 -24.25 6.60 -9.89
C ALA A 170 -23.67 5.35 -9.20
N ARG A 171 -24.10 4.14 -9.64
CA ARG A 171 -23.60 2.86 -9.12
C ARG A 171 -22.08 2.69 -9.25
N HIS A 172 -21.47 3.29 -10.28
CA HIS A 172 -20.03 3.16 -10.49
C HIS A 172 -19.23 3.76 -9.32
N PHE A 173 -19.82 4.65 -8.52
CA PHE A 173 -19.19 5.25 -7.34
C PHE A 173 -19.34 4.42 -6.06
N ARG A 174 -20.00 3.25 -6.11
CA ARG A 174 -20.09 2.31 -4.98
C ARG A 174 -18.73 1.95 -4.34
N PRO A 175 -17.60 1.82 -5.07
CA PRO A 175 -16.29 1.59 -4.46
C PRO A 175 -15.84 2.64 -3.45
N PHE A 176 -16.38 3.87 -3.50
CA PHE A 176 -16.06 4.94 -2.55
C PHE A 176 -16.81 4.81 -1.22
N LEU A 177 -17.79 3.91 -1.10
CA LEU A 177 -18.47 3.68 0.16
C LEU A 177 -17.55 2.99 1.18
N PRO A 178 -17.71 3.28 2.48
CA PRO A 178 -16.96 2.59 3.52
C PRO A 178 -17.25 1.08 3.54
N PRO A 179 -16.27 0.23 3.89
CA PRO A 179 -16.49 -1.18 4.14
C PRO A 179 -17.55 -1.43 5.22
N ARG A 180 -18.22 -2.58 5.16
CA ARG A 180 -19.22 -2.97 6.17
C ARG A 180 -18.60 -2.93 7.56
N GLY A 181 -19.18 -2.13 8.47
CA GLY A 181 -18.73 -1.99 9.85
C GLY A 181 -17.75 -0.84 10.11
N GLN A 182 -17.22 -0.18 9.07
CA GLN A 182 -16.26 0.93 9.23
C GLN A 182 -16.96 2.28 8.96
N VAL A 183 -17.85 2.68 9.87
CA VAL A 183 -18.69 3.91 9.71
C VAL A 183 -18.15 5.07 10.56
N GLU A 184 -16.96 4.95 11.13
CA GLU A 184 -16.40 5.99 11.99
C GLU A 184 -15.88 7.19 11.19
N LEU A 185 -16.15 8.40 11.70
CA LEU A 185 -15.69 9.63 11.07
C LEU A 185 -14.16 9.74 11.08
N GLY A 186 -13.61 10.03 9.90
CA GLY A 186 -12.19 10.24 9.68
C GLY A 186 -11.33 8.99 9.78
N GLU A 187 -11.90 7.80 10.04
CA GLU A 187 -11.12 6.58 10.03
C GLU A 187 -10.80 6.18 8.58
N PRO A 188 -9.51 6.08 8.19
CA PRO A 188 -9.15 5.81 6.82
C PRO A 188 -9.38 4.34 6.43
N TRP A 189 -9.82 4.11 5.20
CA TRP A 189 -9.84 2.80 4.56
C TRP A 189 -9.27 2.85 3.15
N TRP A 190 -8.76 1.71 2.68
CA TRP A 190 -8.25 1.59 1.33
C TRP A 190 -9.39 1.28 0.35
N ILE A 191 -9.60 2.16 -0.62
CA ILE A 191 -10.41 1.87 -1.81
C ILE A 191 -9.62 0.91 -2.69
N ILE A 192 -8.37 1.26 -2.98
CA ILE A 192 -7.42 0.43 -3.73
C ILE A 192 -6.17 0.30 -2.86
N PRO A 193 -5.85 -0.90 -2.34
CA PRO A 193 -4.65 -1.10 -1.54
C PRO A 193 -3.39 -1.09 -2.41
N SER A 194 -2.24 -0.83 -1.78
CA SER A 194 -0.93 -1.06 -2.39
C SER A 194 -0.73 -2.56 -2.64
N GLU A 195 -0.29 -2.91 -3.85
CA GLU A 195 0.13 -4.28 -4.20
C GLU A 195 1.64 -4.44 -4.17
N LEU A 196 2.40 -3.34 -4.06
CA LEU A 196 3.82 -3.40 -3.82
C LEU A 196 4.07 -3.92 -2.41
N SER A 197 4.82 -5.00 -2.35
CA SER A 197 5.45 -5.48 -1.12
C SER A 197 6.79 -4.78 -0.92
N VAL A 198 7.32 -4.87 0.30
CA VAL A 198 8.70 -4.46 0.63
C VAL A 198 9.74 -5.15 -0.26
N LEU A 199 9.42 -6.33 -0.82
CA LEU A 199 10.32 -7.16 -1.61
C LEU A 199 10.36 -6.77 -3.10
N THR A 200 9.25 -6.28 -3.66
CA THR A 200 9.19 -5.88 -5.08
C THR A 200 9.41 -4.39 -5.27
N GLY A 201 9.03 -3.55 -4.30
CA GLY A 201 9.40 -2.13 -4.15
C GLY A 201 9.01 -1.14 -5.26
N TYR A 202 9.04 -1.56 -6.53
CA TYR A 202 8.82 -0.76 -7.71
C TYR A 202 8.35 -1.62 -8.90
N LEU A 203 7.63 -1.01 -9.85
CA LEU A 203 7.26 -1.62 -11.13
C LEU A 203 8.23 -1.14 -12.24
N SER A 204 8.39 -1.94 -13.31
CA SER A 204 9.32 -1.61 -14.43
C SER A 204 8.99 -0.27 -15.09
N ASN A 205 10.05 0.43 -15.51
CA ASN A 205 9.97 1.72 -16.20
C ASN A 205 9.61 1.60 -17.68
N ASN A 206 9.76 0.40 -18.27
CA ASN A 206 9.53 0.12 -19.69
C ASN A 206 8.05 -0.15 -20.05
N ARG A 207 7.10 0.33 -19.24
CA ARG A 207 5.67 0.11 -19.46
C ARG A 207 5.07 1.27 -20.24
N PHE A 208 4.50 0.96 -21.40
CA PHE A 208 3.79 1.94 -22.23
C PHE A 208 2.30 1.99 -21.94
N TYR A 209 1.69 0.82 -21.70
CA TYR A 209 0.25 0.70 -21.58
C TYR A 209 -0.14 0.28 -20.16
N PRO A 210 -1.18 0.90 -19.58
CA PRO A 210 -1.67 0.49 -18.28
C PRO A 210 -2.25 -0.93 -18.35
N PRO A 211 -2.15 -1.70 -17.25
CA PRO A 211 -2.80 -2.98 -17.18
C PRO A 211 -4.33 -2.77 -17.22
N PRO A 212 -5.12 -3.73 -17.74
CA PRO A 212 -6.57 -3.64 -17.71
C PRO A 212 -7.05 -3.46 -16.26
N PRO A 213 -7.86 -2.42 -15.96
CA PRO A 213 -8.31 -2.15 -14.59
C PRO A 213 -9.25 -3.27 -14.12
N LYS A 214 -9.16 -3.64 -12.84
CA LYS A 214 -10.02 -4.70 -12.25
C LYS A 214 -10.76 -4.20 -11.02
N GLY A 215 -12.00 -4.65 -10.85
CA GLY A 215 -12.82 -4.34 -9.67
C GLY A 215 -12.91 -2.84 -9.38
N LYS A 216 -12.49 -2.43 -8.17
CA LYS A 216 -12.58 -1.03 -7.72
C LYS A 216 -11.70 -0.05 -8.51
N GLU A 217 -10.73 -0.55 -9.28
CA GLU A 217 -9.87 0.27 -10.13
C GLU A 217 -10.60 0.84 -11.34
N VAL A 218 -11.66 0.18 -11.81
CA VAL A 218 -12.36 0.51 -13.06
C VAL A 218 -12.86 1.96 -13.04
N ILE A 219 -13.54 2.38 -11.97
CA ILE A 219 -14.05 3.76 -11.86
C ILE A 219 -12.92 4.78 -11.80
N ILE A 220 -11.84 4.52 -11.04
CA ILE A 220 -10.71 5.45 -10.93
C ILE A 220 -9.97 5.54 -12.28
N HIS A 221 -9.76 4.42 -12.96
CA HIS A 221 -9.19 4.40 -14.30
C HIS A 221 -10.05 5.23 -15.26
N ARG A 222 -11.37 5.01 -15.32
CA ARG A 222 -12.28 5.76 -16.21
C ARG A 222 -12.27 7.27 -15.95
N LEU A 223 -12.27 7.69 -14.67
CA LEU A 223 -12.16 9.10 -14.29
C LEU A 223 -10.82 9.69 -14.78
N LEU A 224 -9.70 9.04 -14.48
CA LEU A 224 -8.38 9.53 -14.89
C LEU A 224 -8.18 9.48 -16.41
N SER A 225 -8.82 8.54 -17.11
CA SER A 225 -8.83 8.46 -18.58
C SER A 225 -9.46 9.69 -19.23
N MET A 226 -10.28 10.46 -18.51
CA MET A 226 -10.77 11.74 -19.02
C MET A 226 -9.65 12.73 -19.27
N PHE A 227 -8.56 12.68 -18.50
CA PHE A 227 -7.41 13.56 -18.74
C PHE A 227 -6.49 13.03 -19.84
N HIS A 228 -6.17 11.73 -19.82
CA HIS A 228 -5.24 11.11 -20.74
C HIS A 228 -5.54 9.62 -20.89
N PRO A 229 -5.45 9.02 -22.10
CA PRO A 229 -5.88 7.63 -22.36
C PRO A 229 -5.08 6.54 -21.63
N ARG A 230 -3.90 6.87 -21.07
CA ARG A 230 -2.99 5.91 -20.41
C ARG A 230 -2.74 6.22 -18.93
N PRO A 231 -3.76 6.18 -18.05
CA PRO A 231 -3.56 6.34 -16.62
C PRO A 231 -3.14 5.01 -15.98
N PHE A 232 -2.16 5.06 -15.10
CA PHE A 232 -1.76 3.96 -14.22
C PHE A 232 -2.33 4.25 -12.84
N VAL A 233 -3.41 3.56 -12.48
CA VAL A 233 -4.10 3.70 -11.18
C VAL A 233 -3.19 3.31 -10.01
N LYS A 234 -2.19 2.47 -10.27
CA LYS A 234 -1.11 2.13 -9.34
C LYS A 234 0.21 2.61 -9.92
N THR A 235 0.81 3.57 -9.24
CA THR A 235 2.12 4.15 -9.57
C THR A 235 3.23 3.12 -9.54
N ARG A 236 4.34 3.35 -10.25
CA ARG A 236 5.52 2.47 -10.19
C ARG A 236 6.11 2.40 -8.79
N PHE A 237 6.07 3.47 -8.01
CA PHE A 237 6.67 3.56 -6.68
C PHE A 237 5.60 3.66 -5.58
N THR A 238 5.98 3.30 -4.36
CA THR A 238 5.16 3.53 -3.16
C THR A 238 5.13 5.02 -2.78
N PRO A 239 4.05 5.52 -2.17
CA PRO A 239 2.82 4.80 -1.85
C PRO A 239 1.99 4.50 -3.10
N GLN A 240 1.18 3.45 -3.08
CA GLN A 240 0.27 3.14 -4.18
C GLN A 240 -1.18 3.16 -3.71
N GLY A 241 -2.07 3.43 -4.65
CA GLY A 241 -3.48 3.15 -4.51
C GLY A 241 -4.30 4.37 -4.09
N ALA A 242 -5.42 4.09 -3.43
CA ALA A 242 -6.42 5.09 -3.07
C ALA A 242 -6.94 4.86 -1.65
N VAL A 243 -6.92 5.91 -0.84
CA VAL A 243 -7.40 5.92 0.54
C VAL A 243 -8.55 6.90 0.69
N ALA A 244 -9.53 6.58 1.53
CA ALA A 244 -10.68 7.42 1.79
C ALA A 244 -11.06 7.43 3.26
N CYS A 245 -11.80 8.45 3.68
CA CYS A 245 -12.38 8.56 5.02
C CYS A 245 -13.73 9.29 4.96
N LEU A 246 -14.59 9.06 5.94
CA LEU A 246 -15.85 9.79 6.08
C LEU A 246 -15.60 11.16 6.70
N THR A 247 -16.10 12.23 6.08
CA THR A 247 -16.04 13.59 6.63
C THR A 247 -17.39 14.10 7.10
N ALA A 248 -18.50 13.53 6.63
CA ALA A 248 -19.82 13.82 7.17
C ALA A 248 -20.77 12.64 7.01
N ILE A 249 -21.70 12.53 7.96
CA ILE A 249 -22.72 11.48 7.99
C ILE A 249 -24.09 12.13 8.19
N SER A 250 -25.05 11.74 7.36
CA SER A 250 -26.47 12.03 7.54
C SER A 250 -27.29 10.73 7.55
N ASP A 251 -28.61 10.82 7.60
CA ASP A 251 -29.50 9.66 7.51
C ASP A 251 -29.33 8.91 6.18
N PHE A 252 -29.21 9.63 5.06
CA PHE A 252 -29.23 9.06 3.71
C PHE A 252 -27.91 9.20 2.93
N PHE A 253 -27.05 10.14 3.32
CA PHE A 253 -25.82 10.48 2.60
C PHE A 253 -24.57 10.34 3.45
N TYR A 254 -23.48 9.98 2.77
CA TYR A 254 -22.11 10.16 3.24
C TYR A 254 -21.43 11.28 2.45
N THR A 255 -20.55 12.03 3.12
CA THR A 255 -19.46 12.74 2.46
C THR A 255 -18.19 11.95 2.66
N VAL A 256 -17.61 11.49 1.55
CA VAL A 256 -16.34 10.75 1.53
C VAL A 256 -15.28 11.68 0.96
N MET A 257 -14.20 11.89 1.71
CA MET A 257 -12.98 12.50 1.19
C MET A 257 -11.99 11.40 0.85
N PHE A 258 -11.28 11.55 -0.27
CA PHE A 258 -10.35 10.53 -0.73
C PHE A 258 -9.10 11.14 -1.36
N ARG A 259 -8.06 10.33 -1.40
CA ARG A 259 -6.76 10.61 -1.99
C ARG A 259 -6.38 9.45 -2.89
N ILE A 260 -5.94 9.75 -4.12
CA ILE A 260 -5.51 8.76 -5.11
C ILE A 260 -4.09 9.10 -5.55
N HIS A 261 -3.24 8.08 -5.62
CA HIS A 261 -1.91 8.17 -6.19
C HIS A 261 -1.88 7.40 -7.51
N ALA A 262 -1.66 8.11 -8.61
CA ALA A 262 -1.69 7.59 -9.96
C ALA A 262 -0.72 8.37 -10.84
N GLU A 263 -0.25 7.74 -11.91
CA GLU A 263 0.67 8.34 -12.89
C GLU A 263 0.14 8.16 -14.32
N PHE A 264 0.71 8.87 -15.28
CA PHE A 264 0.35 8.80 -16.69
C PHE A 264 1.57 8.48 -17.54
N GLN A 265 1.36 7.70 -18.59
CA GLN A 265 2.39 7.43 -19.59
C GLN A 265 2.13 8.27 -20.84
N LEU A 266 2.96 9.30 -21.05
CA LEU A 266 2.72 10.31 -22.10
C LEU A 266 3.29 9.90 -23.45
N SER A 267 4.31 9.05 -23.47
CA SER A 267 4.96 8.60 -24.69
C SER A 267 4.43 7.27 -25.20
N GLU A 268 4.63 7.02 -26.49
CA GLU A 268 4.35 5.76 -27.16
C GLU A 268 5.54 5.34 -28.02
N PRO A 269 5.69 4.02 -28.31
CA PRO A 269 6.71 3.56 -29.23
C PRO A 269 6.61 4.28 -30.59
N PRO A 270 7.73 4.65 -31.23
CA PRO A 270 9.11 4.27 -30.90
C PRO A 270 9.80 5.17 -29.86
N HIS A 271 9.12 6.17 -29.30
CA HIS A 271 9.71 6.99 -28.24
C HIS A 271 9.84 6.20 -26.95
N PHE A 272 10.79 6.58 -26.10
CA PHE A 272 10.97 5.98 -24.80
C PHE A 272 9.88 6.44 -23.81
N PRO A 273 9.57 5.62 -22.78
CA PRO A 273 8.59 5.96 -21.75
C PRO A 273 8.84 7.33 -21.11
N PHE A 274 7.77 8.09 -20.94
CA PHE A 274 7.69 9.35 -20.21
C PHE A 274 6.57 9.26 -19.18
N TRP A 275 6.96 9.18 -17.92
CA TRP A 275 6.09 9.12 -16.77
C TRP A 275 5.79 10.51 -16.24
N PHE A 276 4.51 10.77 -16.02
CA PHE A 276 4.00 12.00 -15.44
C PHE A 276 3.19 11.65 -14.20
N SER A 277 3.70 12.05 -13.04
CA SER A 277 3.17 11.63 -11.73
C SER A 277 2.76 12.87 -10.93
N PRO A 278 1.47 13.24 -10.95
CA PRO A 278 0.96 14.27 -10.06
C PRO A 278 1.19 13.87 -8.60
N ALA A 279 1.52 14.84 -7.74
CA ALA A 279 1.81 14.58 -6.32
C ALA A 279 0.66 13.82 -5.63
N GLN A 280 -0.58 14.25 -5.87
CA GLN A 280 -1.76 13.49 -5.51
C GLN A 280 -2.98 13.99 -6.29
N PHE A 281 -3.99 13.13 -6.35
CA PHE A 281 -5.35 13.54 -6.59
C PHE A 281 -6.11 13.59 -5.27
N THR A 282 -6.61 14.77 -4.92
CA THR A 282 -7.52 14.98 -3.79
C THR A 282 -8.94 15.07 -4.32
N GLY A 283 -9.87 14.41 -3.65
CA GLY A 283 -11.26 14.48 -4.06
C GLY A 283 -12.25 14.30 -2.93
N HIS A 284 -13.50 14.59 -3.27
CA HIS A 284 -14.63 14.29 -2.43
C HIS A 284 -15.84 13.91 -3.24
N ILE A 285 -16.69 13.11 -2.60
CA ILE A 285 -17.96 12.69 -3.17
C ILE A 285 -19.02 12.73 -2.08
N ILE A 286 -20.19 13.27 -2.41
CA ILE A 286 -21.40 13.17 -1.60
C ILE A 286 -22.31 12.19 -2.30
N LEU A 287 -22.56 11.04 -1.68
CA LEU A 287 -23.35 9.96 -2.27
C LEU A 287 -24.28 9.32 -1.25
N SER A 288 -25.38 8.75 -1.75
CA SER A 288 -26.31 7.99 -0.93
C SER A 288 -25.64 6.74 -0.35
N LYS A 289 -26.09 6.27 0.81
CA LYS A 289 -25.48 5.12 1.51
C LYS A 289 -25.55 3.80 0.72
N ASP A 290 -26.42 3.73 -0.28
CA ASP A 290 -26.60 2.62 -1.21
C ASP A 290 -25.95 2.86 -2.59
N ALA A 291 -25.32 4.02 -2.80
CA ALA A 291 -24.70 4.45 -4.06
C ALA A 291 -25.64 4.53 -5.27
N THR A 292 -26.93 4.76 -5.03
CA THR A 292 -27.94 5.00 -6.08
C THR A 292 -28.00 6.46 -6.53
N HIS A 293 -27.54 7.41 -5.70
CA HIS A 293 -27.51 8.84 -5.99
C HIS A 293 -26.16 9.46 -5.63
N VAL A 294 -25.63 10.30 -6.52
CA VAL A 294 -24.44 11.13 -6.28
C VAL A 294 -24.87 12.60 -6.31
N ARG A 295 -24.71 13.28 -5.18
CA ARG A 295 -25.11 14.68 -5.02
C ARG A 295 -24.07 15.66 -5.52
N ASP A 296 -22.79 15.33 -5.31
CA ASP A 296 -21.65 16.17 -5.68
C ASP A 296 -20.40 15.30 -5.82
N PHE A 297 -19.52 15.66 -6.75
CA PHE A 297 -18.25 14.98 -6.98
C PHE A 297 -17.20 15.98 -7.44
N ARG A 298 -16.01 15.91 -6.83
CA ARG A 298 -14.83 16.64 -7.27
C ARG A 298 -13.57 15.80 -7.10
N LEU A 299 -12.68 15.89 -8.07
CA LEU A 299 -11.34 15.30 -8.05
C LEU A 299 -10.36 16.32 -8.62
N TYR A 300 -9.24 16.60 -7.97
CA TYR A 300 -8.28 17.57 -8.48
C TYR A 300 -6.86 17.32 -7.99
N VAL A 301 -5.88 17.78 -8.77
CA VAL A 301 -4.49 17.90 -8.32
C VAL A 301 -4.35 19.22 -7.56
N PRO A 302 -3.94 19.23 -6.28
CA PRO A 302 -3.72 20.47 -5.55
C PRO A 302 -2.64 21.35 -6.22
N ASN A 303 -2.92 22.65 -6.33
CA ASN A 303 -2.05 23.63 -7.00
C ASN A 303 -1.61 24.79 -6.07
N HIS A 304 -1.78 24.64 -4.76
CA HIS A 304 -1.39 25.66 -3.77
C HIS A 304 0.13 25.71 -3.52
N ARG A 305 0.88 24.79 -4.12
CA ARG A 305 2.34 24.67 -3.99
C ARG A 305 3.02 25.11 -5.28
N SER A 306 4.30 25.45 -5.18
CA SER A 306 5.10 25.88 -6.33
C SER A 306 5.34 24.79 -7.36
N LEU A 307 5.30 23.52 -6.93
CA LEU A 307 5.54 22.32 -7.73
C LEU A 307 4.58 21.23 -7.25
N ASN A 308 4.05 20.43 -8.17
CA ASN A 308 3.01 19.43 -7.87
C ASN A 308 2.99 18.23 -8.85
N VAL A 309 4.03 18.09 -9.67
CA VAL A 309 4.16 16.98 -10.62
C VAL A 309 5.62 16.55 -10.71
N ASP A 310 5.85 15.26 -10.51
CA ASP A 310 7.10 14.58 -10.83
C ASP A 310 7.08 14.02 -12.26
N MET A 311 8.23 14.07 -12.94
CA MET A 311 8.38 13.57 -14.30
C MET A 311 9.66 12.75 -14.41
N GLU A 312 9.53 11.56 -14.97
CA GLU A 312 10.65 10.67 -15.24
C GLU A 312 10.56 10.19 -16.68
N TRP A 313 11.67 10.23 -17.43
CA TRP A 313 11.66 9.67 -18.78
C TRP A 313 12.93 8.95 -19.11
N LEU A 314 12.77 7.89 -19.88
CA LEU A 314 13.89 7.14 -20.41
C LEU A 314 14.44 7.83 -21.66
N TYR A 315 15.75 7.77 -21.85
CA TYR A 315 16.43 8.25 -23.06
C TYR A 315 17.31 7.19 -23.71
N GLY A 316 17.16 5.94 -23.30
CA GLY A 316 17.80 4.77 -23.89
C GLY A 316 17.16 3.46 -23.42
N ALA A 317 17.54 2.34 -24.01
CA ALA A 317 16.91 1.04 -23.77
C ALA A 317 17.25 0.37 -22.41
N SER A 318 18.27 0.85 -21.70
CA SER A 318 18.67 0.37 -20.36
C SER A 318 17.98 1.17 -19.25
N GLU A 319 17.25 0.49 -18.36
CA GLU A 319 16.55 1.12 -17.23
C GLU A 319 17.50 1.67 -16.14
N ASN A 320 18.69 1.10 -15.98
CA ASN A 320 19.55 1.35 -14.80
C ASN A 320 20.43 2.61 -14.91
N SER A 321 20.50 3.26 -16.08
CA SER A 321 21.42 4.38 -16.30
C SER A 321 20.89 5.47 -17.22
N ASN A 322 19.70 5.30 -17.82
CA ASN A 322 19.20 6.18 -18.86
C ASN A 322 17.85 6.81 -18.50
N MET A 323 17.68 7.19 -17.25
CA MET A 323 16.50 7.90 -16.76
C MET A 323 16.86 9.34 -16.41
N GLU A 324 16.08 10.27 -16.92
CA GLU A 324 16.07 11.66 -16.46
C GLU A 324 14.89 11.86 -15.52
N VAL A 325 15.10 12.72 -14.52
CA VAL A 325 14.06 13.15 -13.58
C VAL A 325 13.96 14.67 -13.59
N ASP A 326 12.75 15.20 -13.49
CA ASP A 326 12.49 16.62 -13.30
C ASP A 326 11.14 16.81 -12.59
N ILE A 327 10.94 17.99 -12.02
CA ILE A 327 9.73 18.36 -11.31
C ILE A 327 9.16 19.64 -11.93
N GLY A 328 7.84 19.76 -11.96
CA GLY A 328 7.18 20.92 -12.53
C GLY A 328 5.86 21.27 -11.86
N TYR A 329 5.19 22.25 -12.45
CA TYR A 329 3.94 22.81 -11.98
C TYR A 329 2.84 22.67 -13.02
N ILE A 330 1.76 21.99 -12.65
CA ILE A 330 0.50 21.98 -13.39
C ILE A 330 -0.50 22.94 -12.73
N PRO A 331 -0.99 23.97 -13.45
CA PRO A 331 -1.91 24.94 -12.87
C PRO A 331 -3.29 24.39 -12.56
N GLN A 332 -3.81 23.48 -13.40
CA GLN A 332 -5.17 22.95 -13.24
C GLN A 332 -5.28 21.54 -13.82
N MET A 333 -5.76 20.62 -13.00
CA MET A 333 -6.16 19.28 -13.42
C MET A 333 -7.27 18.84 -12.47
N GLU A 334 -8.52 19.06 -12.88
CA GLU A 334 -9.70 18.79 -12.06
C GLU A 334 -10.85 18.17 -12.85
N LEU A 335 -11.59 17.28 -12.19
CA LEU A 335 -12.88 16.76 -12.60
C LEU A 335 -13.93 17.28 -11.63
N GLN A 336 -15.04 17.78 -12.15
CA GLN A 336 -16.13 18.32 -11.35
C GLN A 336 -17.47 17.87 -11.92
N ALA A 337 -18.37 17.40 -11.05
CA ALA A 337 -19.76 17.18 -11.45
C ALA A 337 -20.44 18.50 -11.79
N THR A 338 -21.19 18.55 -12.89
CA THR A 338 -21.96 19.75 -13.28
C THR A 338 -23.20 19.94 -12.39
N GLY A 339 -23.66 18.85 -11.79
CA GLY A 339 -24.76 18.82 -10.84
C GLY A 339 -24.92 17.43 -10.23
N PRO A 340 -25.99 17.21 -9.46
CA PRO A 340 -26.35 15.90 -8.93
C PRO A 340 -26.66 14.91 -10.05
N SER A 341 -26.59 13.61 -9.75
CA SER A 341 -27.05 12.59 -10.68
C SER A 341 -28.56 12.69 -10.88
N ILE A 342 -28.99 12.43 -12.11
CA ILE A 342 -30.39 12.48 -12.52
C ILE A 342 -30.80 11.16 -13.20
N PRO A 343 -32.04 10.67 -13.00
CA PRO A 343 -32.54 9.50 -13.71
C PRO A 343 -32.52 9.72 -15.23
N SER A 344 -32.06 8.73 -15.99
CA SER A 344 -32.03 8.81 -17.47
C SER A 344 -33.42 8.88 -18.11
N VAL A 345 -34.45 8.38 -17.43
CA VAL A 345 -35.85 8.50 -17.85
C VAL A 345 -36.66 9.14 -16.73
N ILE A 346 -37.35 10.23 -17.05
CA ILE A 346 -38.28 10.91 -16.15
C ILE A 346 -39.69 10.67 -16.70
N LEU A 347 -40.61 10.21 -15.85
CA LEU A 347 -42.03 10.14 -16.21
C LEU A 347 -42.68 11.50 -15.88
N ASP A 348 -43.39 12.09 -16.84
CA ASP A 348 -44.21 13.28 -16.57
C ASP A 348 -45.48 12.93 -15.76
N GLU A 349 -46.23 13.95 -15.33
CA GLU A 349 -47.49 13.78 -14.58
C GLU A 349 -48.56 12.99 -15.36
N ASP A 350 -48.43 12.92 -16.69
CA ASP A 350 -49.32 12.19 -17.60
C ASP A 350 -48.81 10.78 -17.95
N GLY A 351 -47.65 10.37 -17.42
CA GLY A 351 -47.03 9.07 -17.64
C GLY A 351 -46.20 8.93 -18.93
N ASN A 352 -45.88 10.03 -19.62
CA ASN A 352 -44.99 10.02 -20.78
C ASN A 352 -43.52 9.98 -20.35
N MET A 353 -42.71 9.21 -21.07
CA MET A 353 -41.27 9.11 -20.85
C MET A 353 -40.56 10.32 -21.47
N ILE A 354 -39.97 11.16 -20.63
CA ILE A 354 -39.04 12.22 -21.01
C ILE A 354 -37.62 11.69 -20.84
N ASP A 355 -36.86 11.71 -21.93
CA ASP A 355 -35.42 11.48 -21.89
C ASP A 355 -34.73 12.74 -21.33
N SER A 356 -34.09 12.59 -20.16
CA SER A 356 -33.41 13.69 -19.48
C SER A 356 -32.17 14.20 -20.23
N HIS A 357 -31.71 13.49 -21.26
CA HIS A 357 -30.50 13.78 -22.02
C HIS A 357 -30.73 14.59 -23.31
N LEU A 358 -31.98 14.92 -23.66
CA LEU A 358 -32.28 15.67 -24.88
C LEU A 358 -31.80 17.14 -24.77
N PRO A 359 -30.88 17.61 -25.64
CA PRO A 359 -30.31 18.97 -25.59
C PRO A 359 -31.28 20.09 -26.01
N THR A 360 -32.53 19.77 -26.34
CA THR A 360 -33.51 20.68 -26.92
C THR A 360 -34.51 21.25 -25.90
N GLY A 361 -34.44 20.81 -24.64
CA GLY A 361 -35.30 21.28 -23.55
C GLY A 361 -34.56 22.16 -22.53
N GLU A 362 -35.28 23.07 -21.88
CA GLU A 362 -34.76 23.79 -20.71
C GLU A 362 -34.34 22.77 -19.63
N PRO A 363 -33.19 22.95 -18.96
CA PRO A 363 -32.75 22.03 -17.92
C PRO A 363 -33.81 21.99 -16.81
N LEU A 364 -34.39 20.81 -16.58
CA LEU A 364 -35.38 20.61 -15.53
C LEU A 364 -34.76 21.02 -14.18
N PRO A 365 -35.27 22.07 -13.50
CA PRO A 365 -34.69 22.55 -12.27
C PRO A 365 -35.05 21.59 -11.14
N PHE A 366 -34.19 20.61 -10.89
CA PHE A 366 -34.30 19.76 -9.71
C PHE A 366 -33.94 20.56 -8.45
N VAL A 367 -34.96 20.90 -7.65
CA VAL A 367 -34.76 21.49 -6.33
C VAL A 367 -34.54 20.37 -5.33
N PHE A 368 -33.29 20.15 -5.01
CA PHE A 368 -32.91 19.16 -4.00
C PHE A 368 -32.84 19.82 -2.61
N GLU A 369 -33.40 19.14 -1.61
CA GLU A 369 -33.34 19.60 -0.23
C GLU A 369 -31.89 19.71 0.29
N LYS A 370 -31.71 20.60 1.26
CA LYS A 370 -30.43 20.79 1.95
C LYS A 370 -30.19 19.62 2.90
N ILE A 371 -29.05 18.94 2.74
CA ILE A 371 -28.69 17.79 3.58
C ILE A 371 -28.49 18.25 5.03
N LYS A 372 -29.19 17.58 5.96
CA LYS A 372 -28.98 17.73 7.41
C LYS A 372 -27.91 16.73 7.86
N TRP A 373 -26.74 17.26 8.22
CA TRP A 373 -25.61 16.47 8.69
C TRP A 373 -25.70 16.24 10.19
N GLN A 374 -25.60 14.97 10.62
CA GLN A 374 -25.60 14.58 12.03
C GLN A 374 -24.21 14.70 12.62
N GLN A 375 -23.19 14.35 11.83
CA GLN A 375 -21.79 14.42 12.24
C GLN A 375 -20.96 15.03 11.12
N LYS A 376 -19.91 15.77 11.50
CA LYS A 376 -18.96 16.41 10.57
C LYS A 376 -17.54 16.38 11.13
N LEU A 377 -16.58 16.23 10.23
CA LEU A 377 -15.16 16.39 10.45
C LEU A 377 -14.65 17.54 9.58
N SER A 378 -13.64 18.26 10.06
CA SER A 378 -13.01 19.29 9.24
C SER A 378 -12.22 18.68 8.08
N TRP A 379 -12.12 19.41 6.98
CA TRP A 379 -11.38 18.98 5.80
C TRP A 379 -9.89 18.83 6.08
N GLU A 380 -9.33 19.70 6.92
CA GLU A 380 -7.92 19.68 7.28
C GLU A 380 -7.57 18.43 8.10
N GLU A 381 -8.43 18.05 9.04
CA GLU A 381 -8.20 16.85 9.86
C GLU A 381 -8.38 15.59 9.03
N ALA A 382 -9.38 15.54 8.15
CA ALA A 382 -9.56 14.44 7.20
C ALA A 382 -8.35 14.29 6.27
N ALA A 383 -7.89 15.39 5.66
CA ALA A 383 -6.71 15.40 4.80
C ALA A 383 -5.46 14.88 5.53
N ARG A 384 -5.24 15.33 6.76
CA ARG A 384 -4.12 14.88 7.61
C ARG A 384 -4.18 13.37 7.88
N ARG A 385 -5.37 12.82 8.15
CA ARG A 385 -5.54 11.37 8.39
C ARG A 385 -5.28 10.55 7.13
N LEU A 386 -5.74 11.01 5.97
CA LEU A 386 -5.46 10.38 4.68
C LEU A 386 -3.96 10.45 4.33
N GLU A 387 -3.31 11.59 4.58
CA GLU A 387 -1.87 11.75 4.36
C GLU A 387 -1.08 10.78 5.25
N VAL A 388 -1.41 10.68 6.55
CA VAL A 388 -0.74 9.74 7.48
C VAL A 388 -0.98 8.27 7.09
N ALA A 389 -2.14 7.94 6.52
CA ALA A 389 -2.43 6.59 6.06
C ALA A 389 -1.55 6.18 4.86
N MET A 390 -1.31 7.12 3.92
CA MET A 390 -0.41 6.92 2.78
C MET A 390 1.07 7.01 3.16
N TYR A 391 1.42 7.92 4.05
CA TYR A 391 2.78 8.17 4.50
C TYR A 391 2.91 8.00 6.02
N PRO A 392 3.12 6.77 6.51
CA PRO A 392 3.23 6.52 7.95
C PRO A 392 4.30 7.36 8.67
N PHE A 393 5.34 7.82 7.97
CA PHE A 393 6.37 8.69 8.54
C PHE A 393 5.81 10.08 8.95
N LYS A 394 4.70 10.54 8.36
CA LYS A 394 4.00 11.79 8.72
C LYS A 394 3.32 11.75 10.09
N LYS A 395 3.32 10.61 10.79
CA LYS A 395 2.94 10.53 12.20
C LYS A 395 3.84 11.40 13.08
N VAL A 396 5.08 11.64 12.65
CA VAL A 396 6.02 12.55 13.30
C VAL A 396 5.85 13.94 12.70
N THR A 397 5.73 14.96 13.57
CA THR A 397 5.75 16.34 13.12
C THR A 397 7.16 16.75 12.76
N TYR A 398 7.38 17.07 11.49
CA TYR A 398 8.61 17.68 11.01
C TYR A 398 8.49 19.19 11.08
N LEU A 399 9.56 19.85 11.50
CA LEU A 399 9.62 21.31 11.61
C LEU A 399 10.82 21.82 10.81
N PRO A 400 10.75 23.06 10.29
CA PRO A 400 11.93 23.74 9.77
C PRO A 400 13.05 23.74 10.80
N PHE A 401 14.30 23.74 10.32
CA PHE A 401 15.48 23.55 11.15
C PHE A 401 15.49 24.50 12.37
N THR A 402 15.30 25.80 12.14
CA THR A 402 15.27 26.82 13.20
C THR A 402 14.16 26.57 14.22
N GLU A 403 12.95 26.30 13.76
CA GLU A 403 11.79 26.04 14.61
C GLU A 403 11.96 24.76 15.46
N ALA A 404 12.59 23.73 14.89
CA ALA A 404 12.89 22.50 15.61
C ALA A 404 13.82 22.77 16.82
N PHE A 405 14.86 23.58 16.64
CA PHE A 405 15.77 23.95 17.74
C PHE A 405 15.12 24.87 18.77
N ASP A 406 14.31 25.84 18.33
CA ASP A 406 13.57 26.72 19.24
C ASP A 406 12.59 25.92 20.10
N GLN A 407 11.87 24.98 19.48
CA GLN A 407 10.94 24.12 20.19
C GLN A 407 11.64 23.12 21.11
N ALA A 408 12.79 22.57 20.69
CA ALA A 408 13.61 21.69 21.51
C ALA A 408 14.11 22.42 22.77
N LYS A 409 14.61 23.65 22.62
CA LYS A 409 15.01 24.52 23.74
C LYS A 409 13.83 24.85 24.67
N ALA A 410 12.69 25.26 24.11
CA ALA A 410 11.50 25.60 24.88
C ALA A 410 10.93 24.41 25.68
N LYS A 411 11.00 23.20 25.12
CA LYS A 411 10.52 21.96 25.76
C LYS A 411 11.58 21.26 26.61
N ASN A 412 12.80 21.79 26.70
CA ASN A 412 13.96 21.14 27.31
C ASN A 412 14.18 19.70 26.79
N LYS A 413 14.09 19.53 25.47
CA LYS A 413 14.29 18.27 24.74
C LYS A 413 15.42 18.40 23.74
N LEU A 414 15.97 17.27 23.30
CA LEU A 414 16.94 17.22 22.22
C LEU A 414 16.25 17.04 20.86
N VAL A 415 16.85 17.58 19.81
CA VAL A 415 16.49 17.24 18.42
C VAL A 415 17.01 15.82 18.16
N HIS A 416 16.10 14.89 17.80
CA HIS A 416 16.41 13.46 17.68
C HIS A 416 16.85 13.05 16.27
N SER A 417 16.33 13.72 15.23
CA SER A 417 16.62 13.41 13.83
C SER A 417 16.60 14.70 12.99
N ILE A 418 17.47 14.75 11.99
CA ILE A 418 17.54 15.83 11.00
C ILE A 418 17.47 15.17 9.63
N LEU A 419 16.48 15.55 8.84
CA LEU A 419 16.39 15.13 7.44
C LEU A 419 16.98 16.25 6.56
N LEU A 420 18.02 15.91 5.80
CA LEU A 420 18.76 16.87 4.97
C LEU A 420 18.31 16.87 3.50
N TRP A 421 17.60 15.82 3.07
CA TRP A 421 17.22 15.62 1.68
C TRP A 421 15.91 14.84 1.57
N GLY A 422 15.15 15.11 0.51
CA GLY A 422 13.80 14.61 0.28
C GLY A 422 12.73 15.64 0.64
N ALA A 423 11.74 15.80 -0.25
CA ALA A 423 10.56 16.59 0.08
C ALA A 423 9.75 15.81 1.13
N LEU A 424 9.71 16.33 2.35
CA LEU A 424 8.76 15.83 3.35
C LEU A 424 7.33 16.12 2.92
N ASP A 425 7.15 17.15 2.11
CA ASP A 425 5.88 17.55 1.59
C ASP A 425 5.60 16.85 0.26
N ASP A 426 4.35 16.44 0.09
CA ASP A 426 3.75 15.87 -1.13
C ASP A 426 3.86 16.79 -2.37
N GLN A 427 5.07 17.03 -2.86
CA GLN A 427 5.39 17.88 -4.03
C GLN A 427 5.68 17.03 -5.27
N SER A 428 6.17 15.82 -5.05
CA SER A 428 6.55 14.79 -6.03
C SER A 428 6.67 13.47 -5.26
N CYS A 429 6.33 12.34 -5.90
CA CYS A 429 6.36 11.00 -5.32
C CYS A 429 7.69 10.62 -4.66
#